data_AF-A0AAU9QW72-F1
#
_entry.id   AF-A0AAU9QW72-F1
#
_cell.length_a   1.000
_cell.length_b   1.000
_cell.length_c   1.000
_cell.angle_alpha   90.00
_cell.angle_beta   90.00
_cell.angle_gamma   90.00
#
_symmetry.space_group_name_H-M   'P 1'
#
loop_
_entity.id
_entity.type
_entity.pdbx_description
1 polymer ?
#
loop_
_entity_poly.entity_id
_entity_poly.type
_entity_poly.pdbx_seq_one_letter_code
_entity_poly.pdbx_strand_id
1 'polypeptide(L)' 'MILAGFCRNCFSKWYKAEAEDLGVYIDIDDARERVYGMTYDEWKQNHQPKATPEQLAAFEARQKK' A
#
# COMPACT_ATOMS: atom_id res chain seq x y z
N MET A 1 3.47 6.91 -4.93
CA MET A 1 2.36 7.82 -4.55
C MET A 1 2.72 9.26 -4.85
N ILE A 2 1.76 10.07 -5.28
CA ILE A 2 1.99 11.39 -5.89
C ILE A 2 1.93 12.54 -4.87
N LEU A 3 1.00 12.53 -3.90
CA LEU A 3 0.78 13.67 -2.99
C LEU A 3 1.51 13.53 -1.64
N ALA A 4 1.15 12.54 -0.82
CA ALA A 4 1.62 12.47 0.58
C ALA A 4 2.84 11.58 0.82
N GLY A 5 3.40 10.93 -0.21
CA GLY A 5 4.54 10.02 -0.05
C GLY A 5 4.19 8.63 0.50
N PHE A 6 2.94 8.41 0.91
CA PHE A 6 2.46 7.11 1.39
C PHE A 6 1.09 6.74 0.80
N CYS A 7 0.69 5.48 0.97
CA CYS A 7 -0.67 4.97 0.72
C CYS A 7 -0.99 3.82 1.69
N ARG A 8 -2.14 3.16 1.49
CA ARG A 8 -2.55 1.97 2.27
C ARG A 8 -1.46 0.88 2.35
N ASN A 9 -0.77 0.60 1.25
CA ASN A 9 0.35 -0.36 1.25
C ASN A 9 1.51 0.06 2.17
N CYS A 10 1.72 1.36 2.40
CA CYS A 10 2.73 1.83 3.36
C CYS A 10 2.29 1.52 4.79
N PHE A 11 1.00 1.72 5.12
CA PHE A 11 0.47 1.32 6.42
C PHE A 11 0.61 -0.18 6.65
N SER A 12 0.37 -1.03 5.65
CA SER A 12 0.59 -2.48 5.81
C SER A 12 2.06 -2.84 6.08
N LYS A 13 3.01 -2.13 5.45
CA LYS A 13 4.44 -2.32 5.74
C LYS A 13 4.81 -1.86 7.14
N TRP A 14 4.30 -0.71 7.59
CA TRP A 14 4.55 -0.19 8.93
C TRP A 14 3.91 -1.07 10.01
N TYR A 15 2.71 -1.58 9.74
CA TYR A 15 2.03 -2.54 10.61
C TYR A 15 2.89 -3.79 10.82
N LYS A 16 3.40 -4.37 9.73
CA LYS A 16 4.30 -5.53 9.79
C LYS A 16 5.59 -5.21 10.56
N ALA A 17 6.22 -4.07 10.26
CA ALA A 17 7.46 -3.66 10.92
C ALA A 17 7.30 -3.53 12.44
N GLU A 18 6.22 -2.87 12.90
CA GLU A 18 5.93 -2.73 14.33
C GLU A 18 5.63 -4.10 14.97
N ALA A 19 4.92 -4.99 14.28
CA ALA A 19 4.68 -6.34 14.78
C ALA A 19 6.01 -7.10 14.98
N GLU A 20 6.96 -6.98 14.04
CA GLU A 20 8.29 -7.56 14.17
C GLU A 20 9.06 -6.99 15.37
N ASP A 21 8.99 -5.67 15.59
CA ASP A 21 9.61 -5.01 16.76
C ASP A 21 8.99 -5.47 18.09
N LEU A 22 7.70 -5.82 18.08
CA LEU A 22 6.99 -6.41 19.22
C LEU A 22 7.18 -7.93 19.36
N GLY A 23 7.97 -8.56 18.49
CA GLY A 23 8.21 -10.02 18.49
C GLY A 23 7.02 -10.84 18.00
N VAL A 24 6.08 -10.23 17.29
CA VAL A 24 4.90 -10.86 16.69
C VAL A 24 5.14 -11.07 15.21
N TYR A 25 5.15 -12.33 14.77
CA TYR A 25 5.18 -12.63 13.34
C TYR A 25 3.83 -12.32 12.70
N ILE A 26 3.85 -11.53 11.62
CA ILE A 26 2.72 -11.30 10.74
C ILE A 26 3.21 -11.26 9.29
N ASP A 27 2.50 -11.92 8.39
CA ASP A 27 2.79 -11.80 6.96
C ASP A 27 2.29 -10.46 6.40
N ILE A 28 2.87 -10.03 5.29
CA ILE A 28 2.45 -8.78 4.64
C ILE A 28 1.02 -8.86 4.12
N ASP A 29 0.53 -10.05 3.75
CA ASP A 29 -0.84 -10.23 3.28
C ASP A 29 -1.85 -10.14 4.43
N ASP A 30 -1.53 -10.68 5.61
CA ASP A 30 -2.31 -10.46 6.84
C ASP A 30 -2.36 -8.97 7.22
N ALA A 31 -1.22 -8.27 7.12
CA ALA A 31 -1.14 -6.84 7.40
C ALA A 31 -1.92 -6.00 6.37
N ARG A 32 -1.99 -6.46 5.11
CA ARG A 32 -2.86 -5.86 4.09
C ARG A 32 -4.31 -6.09 4.42
N GLU A 33 -4.72 -7.30 4.77
CA GLU A 33 -6.11 -7.61 5.10
C GLU A 33 -6.62 -6.75 6.26
N ARG A 34 -5.79 -6.53 7.29
CA ARG A 34 -6.12 -5.60 8.40
C ARG A 34 -6.31 -4.15 7.96
N VAL A 35 -5.55 -3.67 6.98
CA VAL A 35 -5.64 -2.28 6.47
C VAL A 35 -6.76 -2.12 5.44
N TYR A 36 -7.01 -3.14 4.63
CA TYR A 36 -7.95 -3.11 3.51
C TYR A 36 -9.35 -3.64 3.89
N GLY A 37 -9.47 -4.40 4.97
CA GLY A 37 -10.72 -5.02 5.44
C GLY A 37 -11.20 -6.23 4.63
N MET A 38 -10.37 -6.70 3.69
CA MET A 38 -10.58 -7.85 2.81
C MET A 38 -9.23 -8.25 2.20
N THR A 39 -9.16 -9.35 1.46
CA THR A 39 -7.90 -9.74 0.81
C THR A 39 -7.47 -8.67 -0.20
N TYR A 40 -6.15 -8.50 -0.36
CA TYR A 40 -5.62 -7.49 -1.29
C TYR A 40 -6.08 -7.74 -2.74
N ASP A 41 -6.19 -9.01 -3.13
CA ASP A 41 -6.64 -9.40 -4.47
C ASP A 41 -8.12 -9.07 -4.70
N GLU A 42 -9.00 -9.35 -3.73
CA GLU A 42 -10.41 -8.94 -3.82
C GLU A 42 -10.53 -7.42 -3.92
N TRP A 43 -9.79 -6.67 -3.09
CA TRP A 43 -9.84 -5.22 -3.13
C TRP A 43 -9.35 -4.68 -4.48
N LYS A 44 -8.27 -5.25 -5.01
CA LYS A 44 -7.70 -4.86 -6.29
C LYS A 44 -8.65 -5.12 -7.45
N GLN A 45 -9.34 -6.26 -7.45
CA GLN A 45 -10.30 -6.62 -8.49
C GLN A 45 -11.55 -5.72 -8.45
N ASN A 46 -12.07 -5.42 -7.26
CA ASN A 46 -13.36 -4.75 -7.11
C ASN A 46 -13.27 -3.21 -7.01
N HIS A 47 -12.12 -2.67 -6.62
CA HIS A 47 -12.02 -1.25 -6.25
C HIS A 47 -10.83 -0.49 -6.84
N GLN A 48 -9.78 -1.16 -7.35
CA GLN A 48 -8.59 -0.46 -7.83
C GLN A 48 -8.70 -0.07 -9.32
N PRO A 49 -8.90 1.21 -9.66
CA PRO A 49 -8.78 1.63 -11.05
C PRO A 49 -7.33 1.58 -11.52
N LYS A 50 -7.14 1.42 -12.83
CA LYS A 50 -5.83 1.63 -13.46
C LYS A 50 -5.42 3.10 -13.29
N ALA A 51 -4.13 3.33 -13.06
CA ALA A 51 -3.59 4.69 -13.03
C ALA A 51 -3.75 5.34 -14.41
N THR A 52 -4.16 6.61 -14.44
CA THR A 52 -4.25 7.38 -15.68
C THR A 52 -2.85 7.81 -16.16
N PRO A 53 -2.67 8.15 -17.45
CA PRO A 53 -1.40 8.67 -17.96
C PRO A 53 -0.89 9.87 -17.16
N GLU A 54 -1.77 10.76 -16.72
CA GLU A 54 -1.42 11.95 -15.94
C GLU A 54 -0.93 11.56 -14.54
N GLN A 55 -1.54 10.55 -13.91
CA GLN A 55 -1.11 10.03 -12.62
C GLN A 55 0.25 9.34 -12.72
N LEU A 56 0.50 8.59 -13.79
CA LEU A 56 1.80 7.97 -14.05
C LEU A 56 2.89 9.04 -14.25
N ALA A 57 2.63 10.04 -15.10
CA ALA A 57 3.56 11.14 -15.33
C ALA A 57 3.88 11.93 -14.05
N ALA A 58 2.86 12.22 -13.23
CA ALA A 58 3.04 12.90 -11.95
C ALA A 58 3.84 12.04 -10.94
N PHE A 59 3.67 10.71 -10.98
CA PHE A 59 4.45 9.80 -10.15
C PHE A 59 5.93 9.78 -10.56
N GLU A 60 6.22 9.68 -11.86
CA GLU A 60 7.59 9.74 -12.39
C GLU A 60 8.27 11.08 -12.09
N ALA A 61 7.56 12.20 -12.26
CA ALA A 61 8.08 13.52 -11.96
C ALA A 61 8.47 13.67 -10.48
N ARG A 62 7.75 13.01 -9.56
CA ARG A 62 8.10 12.99 -8.14
C ARG A 62 9.34 12.12 -7.85
N GLN A 63 9.55 11.03 -8.58
CA GLN A 63 10.72 10.15 -8.37
C GLN A 63 12.04 10.76 -8.86
N LYS A 64 11.99 11.70 -9.80
CA LYS A 64 13.17 12.39 -10.35
C LYS A 64 13.66 13.58 -9.50
N LYS A 65 12.91 13.95 -8.46
CA LYS A 65 13.29 14.96 -7.47
C LYS A 65 14.00 14.30 -6.30
#